data_AF-A0A954RMD6-F1
#
_entry.id   AF-A0A954RMD6-F1
#
_cell.length_a   1.000
_cell.length_b   1.000
_cell.length_c   1.000
_cell.angle_alpha   90.00
_cell.angle_beta   90.00
_cell.angle_gamma   90.00
#
_symmetry.space_group_name_H-M   'P 1'
#
loop_
_entity.id
_entity.type
_entity.pdbx_description
1 polymer ?
#
loop_
_entity_poly.entity_id
_entity_poly.type
_entity_poly.pdbx_seq_one_letter_code
_entity_poly.pdbx_strand_id
1 'polypeptide(L)'
;KPADEARATNWAGPYLKETTLPIDPWGNSYRYEYPPTQGKDQDLPNIWSAGPDGKDSTDDDIVNWKKGEGENDSSSDSSNEGMASAN
;
A
#
# COMPACT_ATOMS: atom_id res chain seq x y z
N LYS A 1 21.38 -11.23 9.38
CA LYS A 1 22.65 -10.75 8.78
C LYS A 1 22.86 -11.46 7.44
N PRO A 2 22.99 -10.74 6.32
CA PRO A 2 23.35 -11.34 5.04
C PRO A 2 24.77 -11.92 5.11
N ALA A 3 24.98 -13.06 4.43
CA ALA A 3 26.27 -13.75 4.38
C ALA A 3 27.25 -13.13 3.37
N ASP A 4 26.73 -12.37 2.40
CA ASP A 4 27.50 -11.68 1.37
C ASP A 4 27.95 -10.30 1.87
N GLU A 5 29.27 -10.06 1.89
CA GLU A 5 29.88 -8.85 2.43
C GLU A 5 29.48 -7.57 1.66
N ALA A 6 29.29 -7.65 0.34
CA ALA A 6 28.86 -6.50 -0.46
C ALA A 6 27.41 -6.09 -0.11
N ARG A 7 26.55 -7.07 0.19
CA ARG A 7 25.17 -6.82 0.64
C ARG A 7 25.09 -6.45 2.12
N ALA A 8 26.07 -6.87 2.91
CA ALA A 8 26.17 -6.51 4.32
C ALA A 8 26.44 -5.01 4.52
N THR A 9 27.20 -4.36 3.63
CA THR A 9 27.42 -2.90 3.68
C THR A 9 26.12 -2.09 3.52
N ASN A 10 25.18 -2.60 2.70
CA ASN A 10 23.89 -1.95 2.49
C ASN A 10 22.87 -2.26 3.60
N TRP A 11 23.20 -3.20 4.49
CA TRP A 11 22.33 -3.60 5.58
C TRP A 11 22.61 -2.77 6.84
N ALA A 12 21.70 -1.83 7.14
CA ALA A 12 21.83 -0.92 8.30
C ALA A 12 21.44 -1.57 9.65
N GLY A 13 21.24 -2.90 9.69
CA GLY A 13 20.77 -3.65 10.85
C GLY A 13 19.29 -4.04 10.75
N PRO A 14 18.69 -4.56 11.82
CA PRO A 14 17.27 -4.91 11.84
C PRO A 14 16.42 -3.66 11.54
N TYR A 15 15.62 -3.71 10.47
CA TYR A 15 14.72 -2.60 10.10
C TYR A 15 13.48 -2.52 11.00
N LEU A 16 13.27 -3.52 11.85
CA LEU A 16 12.25 -3.55 12.88
C LEU A 16 12.94 -3.61 14.24
N LYS A 17 12.47 -2.76 15.16
CA LYS A 17 12.90 -2.77 16.57
C LYS A 17 12.28 -3.94 17.31
N GLU A 18 11.05 -4.29 16.97
CA GLU A 18 10.32 -5.42 17.53
C GLU A 18 10.41 -6.64 16.61
N THR A 19 10.31 -7.82 17.21
CA THR A 19 10.24 -9.08 16.47
C THR A 19 8.85 -9.32 15.88
N THR A 20 7.85 -8.63 16.41
CA THR A 20 6.47 -8.64 15.95
C THR A 20 6.28 -7.58 14.88
N LEU A 21 5.64 -7.97 13.77
CA LEU A 21 5.23 -7.02 12.75
C LEU A 21 4.11 -6.13 13.30
N PRO A 22 4.15 -4.81 13.04
CA PRO A 22 3.04 -3.95 13.39
C PRO A 22 1.80 -4.37 12.61
N ILE A 23 0.64 -4.25 13.26
CA ILE A 23 -0.65 -4.29 12.59
C ILE A 23 -0.89 -2.98 11.85
N ASP A 24 -1.73 -3.02 10.84
CA ASP A 24 -2.18 -1.82 10.15
C ASP A 24 -3.15 -0.99 11.04
N PRO A 25 -3.54 0.22 10.62
CA PRO A 25 -4.42 1.10 11.40
C PRO A 25 -5.80 0.49 11.72
N TRP A 26 -6.23 -0.54 10.99
CA TRP A 26 -7.52 -1.22 11.15
C TRP A 26 -7.41 -2.52 11.96
N GLY A 27 -6.20 -2.85 12.44
CA GLY A 27 -5.94 -4.02 13.26
C GLY A 27 -5.68 -5.30 12.45
N ASN A 28 -5.50 -5.19 11.14
CA ASN A 28 -5.20 -6.32 10.28
C ASN A 28 -3.67 -6.47 10.12
N SER A 29 -3.21 -7.72 9.98
CA SER A 29 -1.81 -7.99 9.68
C SER A 29 -1.49 -7.67 8.22
N TYR A 30 -0.34 -7.05 7.96
CA TYR A 30 0.14 -6.89 6.58
C TYR A 30 0.33 -8.25 5.90
N ARG A 31 0.01 -8.29 4.61
CA ARG A 31 0.25 -9.45 3.75
C ARG A 31 1.55 -9.24 2.97
N TYR A 32 2.24 -10.35 2.73
CA TYR A 32 3.52 -10.38 2.03
C TYR A 32 3.54 -11.56 1.06
N GLU A 33 3.99 -11.33 -0.17
CA GLU A 33 4.16 -12.36 -1.18
C GLU A 33 5.45 -12.14 -1.98
N TYR A 34 6.25 -13.21 -2.12
CA TYR A 34 7.41 -13.28 -3.01
C TYR A 34 7.56 -14.72 -3.54
N PRO A 35 7.69 -14.94 -4.87
CA PRO A 35 7.82 -13.95 -5.94
C PRO A 35 6.53 -13.15 -6.20
N PRO A 36 6.63 -11.90 -6.70
CA PRO A 36 5.46 -11.05 -6.85
C PRO A 36 4.49 -11.56 -7.92
N THR A 37 3.20 -11.60 -7.59
CA THR A 37 2.12 -11.86 -8.54
C THR A 37 1.70 -10.59 -9.29
N GLN A 38 1.77 -9.44 -8.62
CA GLN A 38 1.40 -8.12 -9.14
C GLN A 38 2.63 -7.21 -9.25
N GLY A 39 2.65 -6.29 -10.21
CA GLY A 39 3.76 -5.33 -10.34
C GLY A 39 5.11 -5.99 -10.64
N LYS A 40 5.10 -7.11 -11.38
CA LYS A 40 6.28 -7.93 -11.75
C LYS A 40 7.42 -7.16 -12.42
N ASP A 41 7.14 -5.96 -12.92
CA ASP A 41 8.11 -5.06 -13.53
C ASP A 41 9.10 -4.48 -12.50
N GLN A 42 8.72 -4.51 -11.21
CA GLN A 42 9.56 -4.12 -10.10
C GLN A 42 9.98 -5.42 -9.40
N ASP A 43 11.29 -5.68 -9.29
CA ASP A 43 11.86 -6.80 -8.51
C ASP A 43 11.67 -6.57 -6.99
N LEU A 44 10.43 -6.27 -6.61
CA LEU A 44 9.97 -5.94 -5.28
C LEU A 44 8.91 -6.97 -4.88
N PRO A 45 8.86 -7.36 -3.60
CA PRO A 45 7.78 -8.22 -3.09
C PRO A 45 6.44 -7.48 -3.10
N ASN A 46 5.35 -8.24 -3.23
CA ASN A 46 4.02 -7.69 -3.01
C ASN A 46 3.78 -7.57 -1.51
N ILE A 47 3.46 -6.36 -1.05
CA ILE A 47 3.06 -6.07 0.32
C ILE A 47 1.76 -5.28 0.24
N TRP A 48 0.74 -5.72 0.98
CA TRP A 48 -0.55 -5.02 1.04
C TRP A 48 -1.24 -5.15 2.40
N SER A 49 -2.17 -4.24 2.66
CA SER A 49 -3.11 -4.25 3.78
C SER A 49 -4.52 -4.44 3.24
N ALA A 50 -5.34 -5.21 3.98
CA ALA A 50 -6.75 -5.49 3.69
C ALA A 50 -7.69 -4.31 3.97
N GLY A 51 -7.14 -3.13 4.25
CA GLY A 51 -7.91 -1.93 4.48
C GLY A 51 -8.86 -1.98 5.68
N PRO A 52 -9.83 -1.04 5.74
CA PRO A 52 -10.87 -0.98 6.75
C PRO A 52 -11.79 -2.21 6.80
N ASP A 53 -12.05 -2.87 5.67
CA ASP A 53 -13.03 -3.96 5.62
C ASP A 53 -12.46 -5.31 6.06
N GLY A 54 -11.12 -5.43 6.08
CA GLY A 54 -10.37 -6.59 6.52
C GLY A 54 -10.44 -7.79 5.55
N LYS A 55 -10.93 -7.57 4.33
CA LYS A 55 -11.00 -8.59 3.28
C LYS A 55 -9.91 -8.33 2.28
N ASP A 56 -9.32 -9.42 1.79
CA ASP A 56 -8.38 -9.33 0.69
C ASP A 56 -9.10 -9.24 -0.66
N SER A 57 -8.40 -8.70 -1.64
CA SER A 57 -8.84 -8.59 -3.03
C SER A 57 -10.01 -7.63 -3.24
N THR A 58 -10.04 -6.56 -2.45
CA THR A 58 -11.05 -5.51 -2.49
C THR A 58 -10.49 -4.18 -2.99
N ASP A 59 -11.38 -3.22 -3.24
CA ASP A 59 -10.99 -1.91 -3.74
C ASP A 59 -10.25 -1.07 -2.69
N ASP A 60 -10.52 -1.32 -1.41
CA ASP A 60 -9.87 -0.66 -0.27
C ASP A 60 -8.51 -1.25 0.13
N ASP A 61 -8.06 -2.30 -0.58
CA ASP A 61 -6.70 -2.84 -0.42
C ASP A 61 -5.64 -1.77 -0.70
N ILE A 62 -4.75 -1.56 0.28
CA ILE A 62 -3.61 -0.65 0.16
C ILE A 62 -2.38 -1.45 -0.27
N VAL A 63 -1.89 -1.16 -1.47
CA VAL A 63 -0.86 -1.97 -2.16
C VAL A 63 0.42 -1.17 -2.45
N ASN A 64 1.56 -1.85 -2.51
CA ASN A 64 2.86 -1.24 -2.87
C ASN A 64 3.13 -1.18 -4.41
N TRP A 65 2.24 -1.74 -5.24
CA TRP A 65 2.37 -1.71 -6.70
C TRP A 65 1.33 -0.77 -7.30
N LYS A 66 1.54 -0.31 -8.55
CA LYS A 66 0.47 0.39 -9.28
C LYS A 66 -0.68 -0.59 -9.56
N LYS A 67 -1.85 -0.38 -8.96
CA LYS A 67 -3.12 -0.91 -9.50
C LYS A 67 -3.24 -0.35 -10.92
N GLY A 68 -3.44 -1.22 -11.91
CA GLY A 68 -3.61 -0.79 -13.30
C GLY A 68 -4.71 0.27 -13.38
N GLU A 69 -4.44 1.36 -14.10
CA GLU A 69 -5.35 2.50 -14.24
C GLU A 69 -6.72 2.03 -14.75
N GLY A 70 -7.69 1.97 -13.84
CA GLY A 70 -9.02 1.47 -14.14
C GLY A 70 -9.84 1.32 -12.89
N GLU A 71 -10.06 2.40 -12.15
CA GLU A 71 -11.33 2.73 -11.47
C GLU A 71 -11.22 4.07 -10.73
N ASN A 72 -12.29 4.84 -10.86
CA ASN A 72 -12.39 6.28 -10.67
C ASN A 72 -13.07 6.55 -9.33
N ASP A 73 -12.31 6.86 -8.27
CA ASP A 73 -12.89 7.45 -7.05
C ASP A 73 -12.71 8.96 -7.08
N SER A 74 -13.72 9.61 -7.65
CA SER A 74 -13.94 11.05 -7.58
C SER A 74 -14.13 11.48 -6.13
N SER A 75 -13.12 12.13 -5.55
CA SER A 75 -13.34 13.08 -4.48
C SER A 75 -12.85 14.47 -4.91
N SER A 76 -13.51 15.03 -5.92
CA SER A 76 -13.55 16.47 -6.16
C SER A 76 -14.96 16.97 -5.82
N ASP A 77 -15.27 17.05 -4.53
CA ASP A 77 -16.44 17.78 -4.03
C ASP A 77 -16.11 19.28 -4.06
N SER A 78 -16.29 19.89 -5.23
CA SER A 78 -16.39 21.35 -5.36
C SER A 78 -17.86 21.74 -5.33
N SER A 79 -18.38 21.90 -4.12
CA SER A 79 -19.63 22.62 -3.86
C SER A 79 -19.52 24.04 -4.41
N ASN A 80 -20.16 24.32 -5.56
CA ASN A 80 -20.32 25.67 -6.07
C ASN A 80 -21.66 26.24 -5.58
N GLU A 81 -21.60 27.00 -4.48
CA GLU A 81 -22.72 27.75 -3.93
C GLU A 81 -22.90 29.09 -4.68
N GLY A 82 -24.15 29.42 -5.03
CA GLY A 82 -24.61 30.77 -5.36
C GLY A 82 -24.28 31.25 -6.79
N MET A 83 -25.12 31.98 -7.52
CA MET A 83 -26.31 32.74 -7.19
C MET A 83 -27.20 32.79 -8.44
N ALA A 84 -28.49 32.51 -8.24
CA ALA A 84 -29.51 33.05 -9.12
C ALA A 84 -29.70 34.53 -8.79
N SER A 85 -29.63 35.42 -9.78
CA SER A 85 -30.49 36.61 -9.81
C SER A 85 -30.53 37.26 -11.18
N ALA A 86 -31.77 37.57 -11.55
CA ALA A 86 -32.23 38.35 -12.68
C ALA A 86 -31.45 39.67 -12.88
N ASN A 87 -31.26 40.06 -14.14
CA ASN A 87 -32.09 41.06 -14.84
C ASN A 87 -31.79 41.03 -16.33
#